data_AF-A0A1F6V5I4-F1
#
_entry.id   AF-A0A1F6V5I4-F1
#
_cell.length_a   1.000
_cell.length_b   1.000
_cell.length_c   1.000
_cell.angle_alpha   90.00
_cell.angle_beta   90.00
_cell.angle_gamma   90.00
#
_symmetry.space_group_name_H-M   'P 1'
#
loop_
_entity.id
_entity.type
_entity.pdbx_description
1 polymer ?
#
loop_
_entity_poly.entity_id
_entity_poly.type
_entity_poly.pdbx_seq_one_letter_code
_entity_poly.pdbx_strand_id
1 'polypeptide(L)' 'MEEQEFSPDVPQGKVKRFIKETMRVLRITKKPGWDEYKTLLKVTGIGIAVIGMLGFVIFLLKQLLF' A
#
# COMPACT_ATOMS: atom_id res chain seq x y z
N MET A 1 -21.01 -15.64 -32.68
CA MET A 1 -20.33 -14.45 -32.13
C MET A 1 -21.40 -13.71 -31.37
N GLU A 2 -21.52 -14.05 -30.08
CA GLU A 2 -22.52 -13.47 -29.19
C GLU A 2 -21.74 -12.53 -28.30
N GLU A 3 -21.87 -11.22 -28.57
CA GLU A 3 -21.39 -10.18 -27.67
C GLU A 3 -22.18 -10.29 -26.38
N GLN A 4 -21.61 -11.02 -25.42
CA GLN A 4 -22.09 -11.04 -24.06
C GLN A 4 -21.76 -9.68 -23.44
N GLU A 5 -22.68 -8.74 -23.62
CA GLU A 5 -22.64 -7.43 -22.98
C GLU A 5 -22.59 -7.64 -21.46
N PHE A 6 -21.39 -7.44 -20.90
CA PHE A 6 -21.16 -7.40 -19.46
C PHE A 6 -21.85 -6.16 -18.92
N SER A 7 -23.15 -6.29 -18.64
CA SER A 7 -23.92 -5.33 -17.88
C SER A 7 -23.64 -5.60 -16.40
N PRO A 8 -22.93 -4.72 -15.68
CA PRO A 8 -22.87 -4.82 -14.23
C PRO A 8 -24.25 -4.43 -13.72
N ASP A 9 -25.10 -5.43 -13.47
CA ASP A 9 -26.32 -5.28 -12.68
C ASP A 9 -25.91 -4.94 -11.25
N VAL A 10 -25.55 -3.67 -11.00
CA VAL A 10 -25.25 -3.15 -9.65
C VAL A 10 -26.58 -3.04 -8.91
N PRO A 11 -26.94 -3.96 -8.00
CA PRO A 11 -28.16 -3.82 -7.24
C PRO A 11 -27.81 -2.77 -6.20
N GLN A 12 -28.42 -1.58 -6.29
CA GLN A 12 -28.10 -0.39 -5.48
C GLN A 12 -28.15 -0.61 -3.95
N GLY A 13 -28.58 -1.79 -3.48
CA GLY A 13 -28.51 -2.26 -2.09
C GLY A 13 -27.22 -2.96 -1.68
N LYS A 14 -26.44 -3.56 -2.60
CA LYS A 14 -25.21 -4.31 -2.26
C LYS A 14 -24.06 -3.37 -1.85
N VAL A 15 -23.79 -2.31 -2.63
CA VAL A 15 -22.69 -1.36 -2.34
C VAL A 15 -22.89 -0.65 -1.00
N LYS A 16 -24.12 -0.23 -0.69
CA LYS A 16 -24.46 0.37 0.62
C LYS A 16 -24.19 -0.60 1.77
N ARG A 17 -24.46 -1.89 1.57
CA ARG A 17 -24.19 -2.94 2.56
C ARG A 17 -22.68 -3.22 2.70
N PHE A 18 -21.95 -3.32 1.59
CA PHE A 18 -20.49 -3.47 1.59
C PHE A 18 -19.78 -2.29 2.26
N ILE A 19 -20.16 -1.05 1.97
CA ILE A 19 -19.59 0.13 2.64
C ILE A 19 -19.87 0.09 4.13
N LYS A 20 -21.10 -0.28 4.54
CA LYS A 20 -21.47 -0.40 5.95
C LYS A 20 -20.67 -1.49 6.68
N GLU A 21 -20.42 -2.62 6.02
CA GLU A 21 -19.62 -3.72 6.55
C GLU A 21 -18.14 -3.34 6.64
N THR A 22 -17.55 -2.74 5.60
CA THR A 22 -16.17 -2.22 5.59
C THR A 22 -15.95 -1.15 6.67
N MET A 23 -16.90 -0.24 6.86
CA MET A 23 -16.84 0.76 7.93
C MET A 23 -16.84 0.14 9.33
N ARG A 24 -17.51 -1.00 9.51
CA ARG A 24 -17.48 -1.73 10.79
C ARG A 24 -16.11 -2.35 11.04
N VAL A 25 -15.48 -2.91 10.01
CA VAL A 25 -14.12 -3.47 10.09
C VAL A 25 -13.09 -2.39 10.37
N LEU A 26 -13.15 -1.25 9.66
CA LEU A 26 -12.25 -0.10 9.87
C LEU A 26 -12.37 0.49 11.29
N ARG A 27 -13.54 0.37 11.93
CA ARG A 27 -13.73 0.76 13.33
C ARG A 27 -13.19 -0.27 14.34
N ILE A 28 -13.11 -1.54 13.95
CA ILE A 28 -12.54 -2.62 14.78
C ILE A 28 -11.01 -2.59 14.73
N THR A 29 -10.42 -2.18 13.61
CA THR A 29 -8.96 -2.05 13.50
C THR A 29 -8.43 -0.95 14.42
N LYS A 30 -7.45 -1.30 15.25
CA LYS A 30 -6.75 -0.36 16.14
C LYS A 30 -5.98 0.65 15.30
N LYS A 31 -6.32 1.94 15.39
CA LYS A 31 -5.52 3.02 14.79
C LYS A 31 -4.14 3.00 15.44
N PRO A 32 -3.03 2.95 14.67
CA PRO A 32 -1.70 2.92 15.25
C PRO A 32 -1.46 4.16 16.09
N GLY A 33 -0.85 3.97 17.26
CA GLY A 33 -0.41 5.08 18.11
C GLY A 33 0.75 5.85 17.48
N TRP A 34 0.99 7.08 17.95
CA TRP A 34 2.11 7.89 17.47
C TRP A 34 3.47 7.23 17.74
N ASP A 35 3.63 6.50 18.84
CA ASP A 35 4.86 5.79 19.20
C ASP A 35 5.10 4.54 18.35
N GLU A 36 4.05 3.75 18.12
CA GLU A 36 4.08 2.58 17.21
C GLU A 36 4.43 3.03 15.78
N TYR A 37 3.81 4.12 15.31
CA TYR A 37 4.09 4.69 13.99
C TYR A 37 5.54 5.15 13.84
N LYS A 38 6.07 5.89 14.82
CA LYS A 38 7.48 6.34 14.80
C LYS A 38 8.45 5.17 14.82
N THR A 39 8.12 4.09 15.52
CA THR A 39 8.96 2.89 15.59
C THR A 39 9.00 2.19 14.24
N LEU A 40 7.84 1.99 13.60
CA LEU A 40 7.78 1.47 12.23
C LEU A 40 8.59 2.35 11.27
N LEU A 41 8.39 3.67 11.31
CA LEU A 41 9.06 4.60 10.42
C LEU A 41 10.58 4.58 10.57
N LYS A 42 11.09 4.43 11.80
CA LYS A 42 12.53 4.30 12.05
C LYS A 42 13.09 3.02 11.44
N VAL A 43 12.42 1.89 11.63
CA VAL A 43 12.88 0.59 11.11
C VAL A 43 12.83 0.56 9.59
N THR A 44 11.72 1.01 8.99
CA THR A 44 11.59 1.07 7.53
C THR A 44 12.53 2.10 6.91
N GLY A 45 12.71 3.25 7.55
CA GLY A 45 13.64 4.29 7.12
C GLY A 45 15.08 3.81 7.07
N ILE A 46 15.54 3.06 8.09
CA ILE A 46 16.88 2.44 8.09
C ILE A 46 17.00 1.42 6.96
N GLY A 47 15.99 0.57 6.74
CA GLY A 47 16.00 -0.42 5.65
C GLY A 47 16.12 0.22 4.26
N ILE A 48 15.34 1.26 3.99
CA ILE A 48 15.38 2.01 2.73
C ILE A 48 16.74 2.70 2.55
N ALA A 49 17.28 3.30 3.61
CA ALA A 49 18.58 3.97 3.55
C ALA A 49 19.72 2.99 3.20
N VAL A 50 19.72 1.78 3.76
CA VAL A 50 20.73 0.75 3.47
C VAL A 50 20.63 0.29 2.01
N ILE A 51 19.42 -0.03 1.54
CA ILE A 51 19.20 -0.49 0.16
C ILE A 51 19.54 0.64 -0.83
N GLY A 52 19.11 1.86 -0.54
CA GLY A 52 19.41 3.05 -1.35
C GLY A 52 20.91 3.33 -1.42
N MET A 53 21.63 3.19 -0.30
CA MET A 53 23.08 3.35 -0.26
C MET A 53 23.80 2.27 -1.09
N LEU A 54 23.39 1.01 -1.00
CA LEU A 54 23.95 -0.06 -1.82
C LEU A 54 23.75 0.20 -3.32
N GLY A 55 22.53 0.57 -3.73
CA GLY A 55 22.24 0.94 -5.11
C GLY A 55 23.04 2.17 -5.57
N PHE A 56 23.16 3.17 -4.69
CA PHE A 56 23.92 4.39 -4.94
C PHE A 56 25.42 4.11 -5.15
N VAL A 57 26.02 3.25 -4.34
CA VAL A 57 27.43 2.85 -4.49
C VAL A 57 27.65 2.13 -5.82
N ILE A 58 26.78 1.21 -6.19
CA ILE A 58 26.87 0.51 -7.50
C ILE A 58 26.75 1.51 -8.65
N PHE A 59 25.84 2.46 -8.56
CA PHE A 59 25.66 3.51 -9.55
C PHE A 59 26.89 4.43 -9.65
N LEU A 60 27.46 4.86 -8.52
CA LEU A 60 28.66 5.68 -8.48
C LEU A 60 29.86 4.96 -9.11
N LEU A 61 30.05 3.67 -8.81
CA LEU A 61 31.12 2.87 -9.40
C LEU A 61 30.93 2.72 -10.91
N LYS A 62 29.69 2.52 -11.37
CA LYS A 62 29.36 2.51 -12.80
C LYS A 62 29.67 3.85 -13.47
N GLN A 63 29.29 4.96 -12.86
CA GLN A 63 29.51 6.32 -13.37
C GLN A 63 31.00 6.72 -13.42
N LEU A 64 31.82 6.23 -12.49
CA LEU A 64 33.23 6.61 -12.39
C LEU A 64 34.14 5.73 -13.27
N LEU A 65 33.77 4.45 -13.45
CA LEU A 65 34.58 3.47 -14.18
C LEU A 65 34.21 3.36 -15.66
N PHE A 66 33.05 3.88 -16.08
CA PHE A 66 32.59 3.96 -17.46
C PHE A 66 32.32 5.42 -17.86
#